data_AF-A0A1J1HWH1-F1
#
_entry.id   AF-A0A1J1HWH1-F1
#
_cell.length_a   1.000
_cell.length_b   1.000
_cell.length_c   1.000
_cell.angle_alpha   90.00
_cell.angle_beta   90.00
_cell.angle_gamma   90.00
#
_symmetry.space_group_name_H-M   'P 1'
#
loop_
_entity.id
_entity.type
_entity.pdbx_description
1 polymer ?
#
loop_
_entity_poly.entity_id
_entity_poly.type
_entity_poly.pdbx_seq_one_letter_code
_entity_poly.pdbx_strand_id
1 'polypeptide(L)'
;MKGVYFVILFYLFKVAISDEDLKVACITQYLKEQGRLDEDFPESNKNECALVLPIVFPILKDRFATKMSEIKSECVSTQLKTDGLVDYLMKEEIIKNLTEFSAQEVTKKLDDTRQIIRNILENAAEVCGSEITYEDIHDKYLLIMNETKAIAMYCMLTLVIDTGIIDVGNLEINPSNIDTTKIECESVLNAARINVARVVKKEFKNQNMPQCTMNCAMRVYRRNKMFENSIAMAFSEKLDISPEINERNKENIQARIEFFSKGIIRCFLKN
;
A
#
# COMPACT_ATOMS: atom_id res chain seq x y z
N MET A 1 32.56 5.39 -12.10
CA MET A 1 31.50 4.38 -11.85
C MET A 1 31.32 4.04 -10.36
N LYS A 2 31.33 5.02 -9.44
CA LYS A 2 31.04 4.80 -7.99
C LYS A 2 29.70 5.41 -7.55
N GLY A 3 29.12 6.31 -8.34
CA GLY A 3 27.83 6.98 -8.04
C GLY A 3 26.58 6.19 -8.41
N VAL A 4 26.63 5.27 -9.39
CA VAL A 4 25.44 4.48 -9.81
C VAL A 4 25.05 3.43 -8.77
N TYR A 5 26.03 2.91 -8.01
CA TYR A 5 25.80 1.91 -6.96
C TYR A 5 25.08 2.48 -5.73
N PHE A 6 25.26 3.76 -5.44
CA PHE A 6 24.61 4.44 -4.31
C PHE A 6 23.14 4.79 -4.61
N VAL A 7 22.78 5.06 -5.87
CA VAL A 7 21.41 5.45 -6.26
C VAL A 7 20.44 4.27 -6.21
N ILE A 8 20.85 3.07 -6.68
CA ILE A 8 20.01 1.86 -6.60
C ILE A 8 19.80 1.42 -5.13
N LEU A 9 20.79 1.68 -4.27
CA LEU A 9 20.78 1.44 -2.82
C LEU A 9 20.06 2.54 -2.01
N PHE A 10 19.62 3.64 -2.61
CA PHE A 10 18.78 4.63 -1.91
C PHE A 10 17.31 4.51 -2.29
N TYR A 11 17.02 4.11 -3.53
CA TYR A 11 15.65 3.87 -4.00
C TYR A 11 14.97 2.65 -3.35
N LEU A 12 15.74 1.67 -2.87
CA LEU A 12 15.22 0.46 -2.22
C LEU A 12 15.10 0.56 -0.69
N PHE A 13 15.68 1.60 -0.06
CA PHE A 13 15.95 1.62 1.38
C PHE A 13 15.44 2.84 2.15
N LYS A 14 14.82 3.83 1.49
CA LYS A 14 14.06 4.87 2.19
C LYS A 14 12.62 4.40 2.39
N VAL A 15 12.37 3.62 3.44
CA VAL A 15 11.00 3.27 3.84
C VAL A 15 10.92 3.18 5.36
N ALA A 16 11.04 4.34 6.01
CA ALA A 16 10.39 4.59 7.30
C ALA A 16 9.26 5.57 6.99
N ILE A 17 8.07 5.05 6.67
CA ILE A 17 6.93 5.89 6.31
C ILE A 17 6.12 6.16 7.58
N SER A 18 5.93 7.44 7.89
CA SER A 18 4.97 7.85 8.92
C SER A 18 3.54 7.50 8.47
N ASP A 19 2.64 7.18 9.39
CA ASP A 19 1.26 6.81 9.03
C ASP A 19 0.50 7.94 8.31
N GLU A 20 0.92 9.20 8.48
CA GLU A 20 0.37 10.36 7.75
C GLU A 20 0.91 10.47 6.32
N ASP A 21 2.22 10.29 6.13
CA ASP A 21 2.85 10.31 4.79
C ASP A 21 2.31 9.17 3.91
N LEU A 22 2.02 8.02 4.52
CA LEU A 22 1.42 6.85 3.88
C LEU A 22 -0.02 7.10 3.39
N LYS A 23 -0.81 7.90 4.13
CA LYS A 23 -2.20 8.20 3.78
C LYS A 23 -2.30 9.22 2.65
N VAL A 24 -1.61 10.34 2.74
CA VAL A 24 -1.82 11.44 1.79
C VAL A 24 -1.00 11.21 0.51
N ALA A 25 0.30 10.91 0.63
CA ALA A 25 1.18 10.81 -0.53
C ALA A 25 0.88 9.57 -1.39
N CYS A 26 0.64 8.42 -0.76
CA CYS A 26 0.46 7.19 -1.50
C CYS A 26 -0.91 7.08 -2.16
N ILE A 27 -1.97 7.50 -1.47
CA ILE A 27 -3.29 7.54 -2.08
C ILE A 27 -3.32 8.56 -3.23
N THR A 28 -2.63 9.70 -3.09
CA THR A 28 -2.50 10.69 -4.17
C THR A 28 -1.83 10.08 -5.40
N GLN A 29 -0.73 9.34 -5.23
CA GLN A 29 -0.06 8.68 -6.37
C GLN A 29 -1.01 7.73 -7.10
N TYR A 30 -1.69 6.86 -6.35
CA TYR A 30 -2.59 5.88 -6.95
C TYR A 30 -3.72 6.54 -7.72
N LEU A 31 -4.38 7.54 -7.15
CA LEU A 31 -5.49 8.20 -7.83
C LEU A 31 -5.02 8.97 -9.08
N LYS A 32 -3.80 9.52 -9.09
CA LYS A 32 -3.17 10.05 -10.31
C LYS A 32 -2.96 8.97 -11.37
N GLU A 33 -2.42 7.82 -10.99
CA GLU A 33 -2.22 6.67 -11.90
C GLU A 33 -3.55 6.13 -12.47
N GLN A 34 -4.65 6.28 -11.74
CA GLN A 34 -6.01 5.93 -12.19
C GLN A 34 -6.72 7.06 -12.96
N GLY A 35 -6.09 8.22 -13.15
CA GLY A 35 -6.71 9.38 -13.81
C GLY A 35 -7.90 9.97 -13.03
N ARG A 36 -7.91 9.82 -11.69
CA ARG A 36 -8.99 10.29 -10.80
C ARG A 36 -8.62 11.57 -10.04
N LEU A 37 -7.37 12.01 -10.12
CA LEU A 37 -6.92 13.31 -9.64
C LEU A 37 -6.63 14.25 -10.79
N ASP A 38 -6.93 15.53 -10.54
CA ASP A 38 -6.64 16.62 -11.44
C ASP A 38 -5.12 16.88 -11.47
N GLU A 39 -4.63 17.43 -12.58
CA GLU A 39 -3.19 17.63 -12.82
C GLU A 39 -2.54 18.59 -11.81
N ASP A 40 -3.35 19.46 -11.19
CA ASP A 40 -2.93 20.47 -10.20
C ASP A 40 -2.69 19.91 -8.79
N PHE A 41 -3.01 18.63 -8.54
CA PHE A 41 -2.68 18.01 -7.25
C PHE A 41 -1.17 17.94 -7.02
N PRO A 42 -0.67 18.11 -5.79
CA PRO A 42 0.76 18.00 -5.48
C PRO A 42 1.35 16.66 -5.96
N GLU A 43 2.59 16.66 -6.45
CA GLU A 43 3.31 15.41 -6.70
C GLU A 43 3.72 14.77 -5.37
N SER A 44 3.36 13.50 -5.18
CA SER A 44 3.86 12.71 -4.07
C SER A 44 5.27 12.17 -4.36
N ASN A 45 6.06 11.96 -3.31
CA ASN A 45 7.32 11.22 -3.43
C ASN A 45 7.03 9.78 -3.86
N LYS A 46 7.37 9.44 -5.12
CA LYS A 46 6.93 8.23 -5.84
C LYS A 46 7.45 6.90 -5.25
N ASN A 47 8.45 6.93 -4.36
CA ASN A 47 9.24 5.74 -4.03
C ASN A 47 8.72 4.96 -2.81
N GLU A 48 8.12 5.65 -1.85
CA GLU A 48 7.68 5.04 -0.59
C GLU A 48 6.38 4.22 -0.76
N CYS A 49 5.56 4.61 -1.72
CA CYS A 49 4.21 4.10 -1.88
C CYS A 49 4.11 2.79 -2.68
N ALA A 50 5.16 2.43 -3.41
CA ALA A 50 5.17 1.25 -4.28
C ALA A 50 4.95 -0.08 -3.54
N LEU A 51 5.26 -0.15 -2.24
CA LEU A 51 5.14 -1.36 -1.42
C LEU A 51 3.76 -1.49 -0.76
N VAL A 52 3.17 -0.36 -0.37
CA VAL A 52 2.00 -0.31 0.51
C VAL A 52 0.70 -0.37 -0.30
N LEU A 53 0.63 0.39 -1.40
CA LEU A 53 -0.56 0.50 -2.21
C LEU A 53 -1.03 -0.83 -2.82
N PRO A 54 -0.13 -1.72 -3.27
CA PRO A 54 -0.52 -3.04 -3.73
C PRO A 54 -1.10 -3.96 -2.65
N ILE A 55 -0.86 -3.66 -1.37
CA ILE A 55 -1.39 -4.42 -0.24
C ILE A 55 -2.73 -3.82 0.18
N VAL A 56 -2.74 -2.52 0.49
CA VAL A 56 -3.89 -1.87 1.14
C VAL A 56 -5.08 -1.72 0.19
N PHE A 57 -4.88 -1.36 -1.09
CA PHE A 57 -6.01 -1.06 -1.97
C PHE A 57 -6.82 -2.27 -2.43
N PRO A 58 -6.21 -3.40 -2.84
CA PRO A 58 -7.00 -4.57 -3.20
C PRO A 58 -7.84 -5.05 -2.01
N ILE A 59 -7.26 -5.08 -0.80
CA ILE A 59 -8.00 -5.43 0.43
C ILE A 59 -9.15 -4.45 0.66
N LEU A 60 -8.91 -3.14 0.50
CA LEU A 60 -9.92 -2.12 0.71
C LEU A 60 -11.08 -2.29 -0.27
N LYS A 61 -10.78 -2.47 -1.57
CA LYS A 61 -11.79 -2.64 -2.62
C LYS A 61 -12.60 -3.92 -2.43
N ASP A 62 -11.95 -5.04 -2.11
CA ASP A 62 -12.65 -6.31 -1.94
C ASP A 62 -13.43 -6.39 -0.63
N ARG A 63 -12.92 -5.84 0.48
CA ARG A 63 -13.70 -5.70 1.72
C ARG A 63 -14.86 -4.74 1.55
N PHE A 64 -14.66 -3.63 0.85
CA PHE A 64 -15.75 -2.71 0.54
C PHE A 64 -16.86 -3.42 -0.23
N ALA A 65 -16.53 -4.15 -1.30
CA ALA A 65 -17.52 -4.91 -2.05
C ALA A 65 -18.22 -5.97 -1.19
N THR A 66 -17.46 -6.74 -0.41
CA THR A 66 -18.00 -7.79 0.47
C THR A 66 -18.94 -7.20 1.53
N LYS A 67 -18.50 -6.19 2.28
CA LYS A 67 -19.31 -5.54 3.31
C LYS A 67 -20.52 -4.82 2.75
N MET A 68 -20.41 -4.25 1.55
CA MET A 68 -21.56 -3.67 0.89
C MET A 68 -22.60 -4.72 0.50
N SER A 69 -22.18 -5.91 0.05
CA SER A 69 -23.12 -7.02 -0.24
C SER A 69 -23.80 -7.63 1.00
N GLU A 70 -23.22 -7.45 2.19
CA GLU A 70 -23.85 -7.86 3.46
C GLU A 70 -25.01 -6.92 3.86
N ILE A 71 -24.99 -5.67 3.39
CA ILE A 71 -25.90 -4.59 3.82
C ILE A 71 -26.91 -4.23 2.71
N LYS A 72 -26.50 -4.36 1.45
CA LYS A 72 -27.29 -4.06 0.25
C LYS A 72 -27.27 -5.27 -0.69
N SER A 73 -27.95 -5.17 -1.84
CA SER A 73 -27.92 -6.24 -2.84
C SER A 73 -26.55 -6.37 -3.50
N GLU A 74 -26.26 -7.57 -4.00
CA GLU A 74 -25.03 -7.85 -4.77
C GLU A 74 -24.91 -6.95 -6.02
N CYS A 75 -26.06 -6.56 -6.60
CA CYS A 75 -26.13 -5.56 -7.68
C CYS A 75 -25.50 -4.24 -7.25
N VAL A 76 -25.93 -3.70 -6.10
CA VAL A 76 -25.44 -2.42 -5.59
C VAL A 76 -23.93 -2.50 -5.34
N SER A 77 -23.45 -3.52 -4.63
CA SER A 77 -22.01 -3.66 -4.37
C SER A 77 -21.18 -3.75 -5.66
N THR A 78 -21.70 -4.42 -6.68
CA THR A 78 -21.04 -4.55 -7.99
C THR A 78 -20.99 -3.22 -8.74
N GLN A 79 -22.11 -2.48 -8.73
CA GLN A 79 -22.19 -1.18 -9.40
C GLN A 79 -21.25 -0.16 -8.74
N LEU A 80 -21.24 -0.09 -7.40
CA LEU A 80 -20.34 0.80 -6.67
C LEU A 80 -18.86 0.48 -6.91
N LYS A 81 -18.50 -0.81 -7.06
CA LYS A 81 -17.14 -1.25 -7.43
C LYS A 81 -16.79 -0.82 -8.85
N THR A 82 -17.73 -0.97 -9.78
CA THR A 82 -17.54 -0.66 -11.21
C THR A 82 -17.37 0.84 -11.45
N ASP A 83 -18.20 1.66 -10.81
CA ASP A 83 -18.17 3.11 -10.95
C ASP A 83 -16.99 3.77 -10.19
N GLY A 84 -16.24 2.97 -9.42
CA GLY A 84 -15.03 3.42 -8.74
C GLY A 84 -15.31 4.26 -7.50
N LEU A 85 -16.44 4.03 -6.80
CA LEU A 85 -16.83 4.81 -5.63
C LEU A 85 -15.73 4.90 -4.56
N VAL A 86 -15.06 3.78 -4.29
CA VAL A 86 -13.95 3.71 -3.33
C VAL A 86 -12.84 4.71 -3.68
N ASP A 87 -12.55 4.92 -4.96
CA ASP A 87 -11.51 5.84 -5.42
C ASP A 87 -11.90 7.31 -5.13
N TYR A 88 -13.18 7.65 -5.26
CA TYR A 88 -13.68 9.00 -4.93
C TYR A 88 -13.81 9.26 -3.43
N LEU A 89 -14.18 8.24 -2.64
CA LEU A 89 -14.16 8.34 -1.17
C LEU A 89 -12.73 8.54 -0.65
N MET A 90 -11.74 7.91 -1.29
CA MET A 90 -10.33 8.14 -1.02
C MET A 90 -9.86 9.54 -1.43
N LYS A 91 -10.34 10.05 -2.58
CA LYS A 91 -10.09 11.43 -3.02
C LYS A 91 -10.59 12.45 -2.00
N GLU A 92 -11.81 12.27 -1.49
CA GLU A 92 -12.38 13.13 -0.46
C GLU A 92 -11.53 13.15 0.81
N GLU A 93 -11.09 11.99 1.30
CA GLU A 93 -10.23 11.91 2.48
C GLU A 93 -8.88 12.61 2.29
N ILE A 94 -8.27 12.53 1.10
CA ILE A 94 -7.05 13.29 0.80
C ILE A 94 -7.33 14.79 0.86
N ILE A 95 -8.37 15.27 0.17
CA ILE A 95 -8.66 16.71 0.08
C ILE A 95 -8.85 17.31 1.47
N LYS A 96 -9.51 16.60 2.40
CA LYS A 96 -9.68 17.04 3.80
C LYS A 96 -8.37 17.23 4.56
N ASN A 97 -7.31 16.51 4.17
CA ASN A 97 -6.03 16.46 4.88
C ASN A 97 -4.89 17.19 4.15
N LEU A 98 -5.16 17.78 2.97
CA LEU A 98 -4.16 18.58 2.25
C LEU A 98 -3.96 19.94 2.92
N THR A 99 -2.70 20.33 3.07
CA THR A 99 -2.29 21.61 3.68
C THR A 99 -1.86 22.64 2.64
N GLU A 100 -1.62 22.18 1.42
CA GLU A 100 -1.07 22.94 0.29
C GLU A 100 -2.13 23.75 -0.47
N PHE A 101 -3.41 23.43 -0.29
CA PHE A 101 -4.52 24.17 -0.89
C PHE A 101 -5.08 25.20 0.09
N SER A 102 -5.56 26.33 -0.44
CA SER A 102 -6.34 27.28 0.36
C SER A 102 -7.67 26.66 0.83
N ALA A 103 -8.23 27.17 1.93
CA ALA A 103 -9.51 26.68 2.45
C ALA A 103 -10.66 26.78 1.42
N GLN A 104 -10.63 27.80 0.54
CA GLN A 104 -11.62 27.96 -0.52
C GLN A 104 -11.46 26.89 -1.62
N GLU A 105 -10.22 26.56 -2.00
CA GLU A 105 -9.94 25.49 -2.96
C GLU A 105 -10.29 24.11 -2.41
N VAL A 106 -9.98 23.86 -1.13
CA VAL A 106 -10.38 22.63 -0.43
C VAL A 106 -11.90 22.47 -0.47
N THR A 107 -12.64 23.53 -0.11
CA THR A 107 -14.12 23.50 -0.10
C THR A 107 -14.67 23.17 -1.48
N LYS A 108 -14.19 23.88 -2.52
CA LYS A 108 -14.63 23.65 -3.90
C LYS A 108 -14.35 22.21 -4.36
N LYS A 109 -13.13 21.71 -4.15
CA LYS A 109 -12.74 20.35 -4.55
C LYS A 109 -13.53 19.28 -3.78
N LEU A 110 -13.89 19.53 -2.52
CA LEU A 110 -14.78 18.64 -1.74
C LEU A 110 -16.18 18.61 -2.33
N ASP A 111 -16.77 19.76 -2.65
CA ASP A 111 -18.11 19.84 -3.23
C ASP A 111 -18.17 19.14 -4.59
N ASP A 112 -17.18 19.38 -5.46
CA ASP A 112 -17.06 18.71 -6.75
C ASP A 112 -16.96 17.18 -6.59
N THR A 113 -16.14 16.72 -5.63
CA THR A 113 -15.95 15.29 -5.36
C THR A 113 -17.22 14.65 -4.79
N ARG A 114 -17.91 15.31 -3.87
CA ARG A 114 -19.17 14.84 -3.27
C ARG A 114 -20.29 14.78 -4.29
N GLN A 115 -20.33 15.70 -5.25
CA GLN A 115 -21.31 15.64 -6.33
C GLN A 115 -21.09 14.40 -7.20
N ILE A 116 -19.83 14.06 -7.52
CA ILE A 116 -19.52 12.83 -8.26
C ILE A 116 -19.96 11.59 -7.46
N ILE A 117 -19.68 11.56 -6.15
CA ILE A 117 -20.10 10.46 -5.29
C ILE A 117 -21.63 10.30 -5.31
N ARG A 118 -22.38 11.41 -5.15
CA ARG A 118 -23.85 11.38 -5.20
C ARG A 118 -24.35 10.81 -6.52
N ASN A 119 -23.79 11.24 -7.65
CA ASN A 119 -24.18 10.73 -8.96
C ASN A 119 -23.93 9.21 -9.08
N ILE A 120 -22.82 8.69 -8.53
CA ILE A 120 -22.54 7.24 -8.52
C ILE A 120 -23.59 6.50 -7.69
N LEU A 121 -23.95 7.04 -6.53
CA LEU A 121 -24.93 6.44 -5.63
C LEU A 121 -26.34 6.45 -6.24
N GLU A 122 -26.75 7.56 -6.83
CA GLU A 122 -28.03 7.70 -7.54
C GLU A 122 -28.12 6.74 -8.73
N ASN A 123 -27.05 6.62 -9.52
CA ASN A 123 -26.98 5.66 -10.62
C ASN A 123 -27.10 4.21 -10.13
N ALA A 124 -26.38 3.85 -9.06
CA ALA A 124 -26.48 2.53 -8.46
C ALA A 124 -27.87 2.24 -7.88
N ALA A 125 -28.49 3.24 -7.26
CA ALA A 125 -29.85 3.18 -6.74
C ALA A 125 -30.87 2.91 -7.86
N GLU A 126 -30.76 3.65 -8.96
CA GLU A 126 -31.64 3.53 -10.12
C GLU A 126 -31.49 2.16 -10.79
N VAL A 127 -30.26 1.75 -11.09
CA VAL A 127 -29.97 0.47 -11.78
C VAL A 127 -30.41 -0.73 -10.95
N CYS A 128 -30.21 -0.68 -9.63
CA CYS A 128 -30.47 -1.81 -8.75
C CYS A 128 -31.81 -1.75 -8.01
N GLY A 129 -32.61 -0.69 -8.22
CA GLY A 129 -33.90 -0.50 -7.55
C GLY A 129 -33.79 -0.45 -6.02
N SER A 130 -32.78 0.25 -5.50
CA SER A 130 -32.47 0.31 -4.06
C SER A 130 -32.29 1.74 -3.59
N GLU A 131 -32.76 2.08 -2.40
CA GLU A 131 -32.38 3.33 -1.75
C GLU A 131 -30.99 3.19 -1.11
N ILE A 132 -30.11 4.15 -1.36
CA ILE A 132 -28.78 4.24 -0.76
C ILE A 132 -28.39 5.71 -0.63
N THR A 133 -27.92 6.12 0.54
CA THR A 133 -27.50 7.51 0.77
C THR A 133 -25.98 7.62 0.88
N TYR A 134 -25.48 8.86 0.77
CA TYR A 134 -24.06 9.14 0.99
C TYR A 134 -23.63 8.78 2.41
N GLU A 135 -24.44 9.14 3.41
CA GLU A 135 -24.17 8.90 4.82
C GLU A 135 -24.09 7.40 5.13
N ASP A 136 -25.00 6.59 4.56
CA ASP A 136 -24.99 5.13 4.68
C ASP A 136 -23.66 4.51 4.23
N ILE A 137 -23.00 5.13 3.25
CA ILE A 137 -21.82 4.57 2.60
C ILE A 137 -20.52 5.14 3.15
N HIS A 138 -20.50 6.44 3.45
CA HIS A 138 -19.30 7.11 3.92
C HIS A 138 -18.86 6.60 5.30
N ASP A 139 -19.79 6.47 6.26
CA ASP A 139 -19.45 5.95 7.60
C ASP A 139 -19.00 4.49 7.54
N LYS A 140 -19.65 3.69 6.67
CA LYS A 140 -19.22 2.30 6.41
C LYS A 140 -17.84 2.26 5.77
N TYR A 141 -17.57 3.13 4.82
CA TYR A 141 -16.25 3.24 4.21
C TYR A 141 -15.16 3.56 5.24
N LEU A 142 -15.40 4.50 6.17
CA LEU A 142 -14.44 4.84 7.21
C LEU A 142 -14.14 3.64 8.12
N LEU A 143 -15.17 2.90 8.53
CA LEU A 143 -15.00 1.66 9.31
C LEU A 143 -14.21 0.61 8.53
N ILE A 144 -14.59 0.34 7.27
CA ILE A 144 -13.92 -0.63 6.40
C ILE A 144 -12.47 -0.23 6.16
N MET A 145 -12.19 1.07 5.99
CA MET A 145 -10.84 1.58 5.82
C MET A 145 -9.97 1.33 7.04
N ASN A 146 -10.49 1.56 8.25
CA ASN A 146 -9.77 1.32 9.49
C ASN A 146 -9.51 -0.18 9.72
N GLU A 147 -10.52 -1.02 9.51
CA GLU A 147 -10.37 -2.48 9.57
C GLU A 147 -9.36 -2.99 8.54
N THR A 148 -9.40 -2.47 7.31
CA THR A 148 -8.47 -2.85 6.24
C THR A 148 -7.03 -2.53 6.62
N LYS A 149 -6.79 -1.35 7.22
CA LYS A 149 -5.46 -0.97 7.71
C LYS A 149 -4.97 -1.92 8.78
N ALA A 150 -5.82 -2.23 9.78
CA ALA A 150 -5.49 -3.18 10.83
C ALA A 150 -5.14 -4.57 10.27
N ILE A 151 -5.91 -5.06 9.28
CA ILE A 151 -5.65 -6.35 8.62
C ILE A 151 -4.35 -6.33 7.81
N ALA A 152 -4.11 -5.27 7.04
CA ALA A 152 -2.89 -5.14 6.25
C ALA A 152 -1.66 -5.13 7.17
N MET A 153 -1.72 -4.37 8.27
CA MET A 153 -0.66 -4.34 9.30
C MET A 153 -0.47 -5.72 9.94
N TYR A 154 -1.56 -6.36 10.37
CA TYR A 154 -1.52 -7.71 10.94
C TYR A 154 -0.86 -8.72 9.98
N CYS A 155 -1.24 -8.73 8.71
CA CYS A 155 -0.67 -9.65 7.72
C CYS A 155 0.80 -9.36 7.43
N MET A 156 1.19 -8.09 7.30
CA MET A 156 2.59 -7.71 7.11
C MET A 156 3.46 -8.10 8.31
N LEU A 157 2.98 -7.89 9.54
CA LEU A 157 3.67 -8.27 10.76
C LEU A 157 3.80 -9.80 10.91
N THR A 158 2.69 -10.51 10.73
CA THR A 158 2.66 -11.99 10.74
C THR A 158 3.68 -12.55 9.76
N LEU A 159 3.77 -11.99 8.55
CA LEU A 159 4.73 -12.42 7.55
C LEU A 159 6.19 -12.32 8.01
N VAL A 160 6.60 -11.17 8.56
CA VAL A 160 8.01 -10.95 8.92
C VAL A 160 8.43 -11.75 10.15
N ILE A 161 7.46 -12.09 11.01
CA ILE A 161 7.65 -12.96 12.18
C ILE A 161 7.72 -14.42 11.74
N ASP A 162 6.74 -14.92 10.97
CA ASP A 162 6.69 -16.30 10.49
C ASP A 162 7.90 -16.65 9.60
N THR A 163 8.43 -15.66 8.88
CA THR A 163 9.64 -15.84 8.06
C THR A 163 10.94 -15.76 8.86
N GLY A 164 10.88 -15.47 10.16
CA GLY A 164 12.02 -15.36 11.07
C GLY A 164 12.95 -14.19 10.73
N ILE A 165 12.41 -13.11 10.16
CA ILE A 165 13.18 -11.89 9.87
C ILE A 165 13.20 -10.97 11.08
N ILE A 166 12.07 -10.82 11.78
CA ILE A 166 11.97 -10.14 13.06
C ILE A 166 11.70 -11.17 14.14
N ASP A 167 12.53 -11.16 15.18
CA ASP A 167 12.25 -11.86 16.43
C ASP A 167 11.49 -10.92 17.38
N VAL A 168 10.28 -11.32 17.77
CA VAL A 168 9.40 -10.50 18.62
C VAL A 168 9.14 -11.11 20.00
N GLY A 169 9.72 -12.28 20.31
CA GLY A 169 9.37 -13.00 21.53
C GLY A 169 7.85 -13.27 21.65
N ASN A 170 7.23 -12.85 22.75
CA ASN A 170 5.78 -12.95 23.00
C ASN A 170 5.09 -11.58 22.85
N LEU A 171 5.14 -10.99 21.65
CA LEU A 171 4.42 -9.74 21.37
C LEU A 171 3.00 -10.03 20.87
N GLU A 172 2.03 -9.22 21.30
CA GLU A 172 0.70 -9.21 20.69
C GLU A 172 0.76 -8.56 19.29
N ILE A 173 0.63 -9.38 18.25
CA ILE A 173 0.69 -8.96 16.84
C ILE A 173 -0.66 -8.43 16.31
N ASN A 174 -1.72 -8.49 17.13
CA ASN A 174 -3.06 -8.03 16.80
C ASN A 174 -3.55 -6.95 17.80
N PRO A 175 -2.89 -5.78 17.88
CA PRO A 175 -3.24 -4.74 18.85
C PRO A 175 -4.65 -4.14 18.60
N SER A 176 -5.21 -4.36 17.41
CA SER A 176 -6.55 -3.88 17.04
C SER A 176 -7.67 -4.87 17.40
N ASN A 177 -7.34 -6.02 18.01
CA ASN A 177 -8.31 -7.07 18.38
C ASN A 177 -9.27 -7.44 17.22
N ILE A 178 -8.75 -7.45 15.99
CA ILE A 178 -9.56 -7.84 14.83
C ILE A 178 -9.79 -9.35 14.83
N ASP A 179 -10.92 -9.79 14.30
CA ASP A 179 -11.17 -11.22 14.08
C ASP A 179 -10.22 -11.76 13.00
N THR A 180 -9.22 -12.54 13.42
CA THR A 180 -8.21 -13.11 12.54
C THR A 180 -8.57 -14.49 12.00
N THR A 181 -9.67 -15.11 12.46
CA THR A 181 -10.00 -16.51 12.16
C THR A 181 -10.26 -16.78 10.67
N LYS A 182 -10.62 -15.74 9.91
CA LYS A 182 -10.92 -15.80 8.47
C LYS A 182 -9.91 -15.07 7.59
N ILE A 183 -8.79 -14.59 8.16
CA ILE A 183 -7.82 -13.78 7.41
C ILE A 183 -6.76 -14.70 6.78
N GLU A 184 -6.81 -14.86 5.45
CA GLU A 184 -5.75 -15.52 4.68
C GLU A 184 -4.67 -14.53 4.23
N CYS A 185 -3.69 -14.28 5.11
CA CYS A 185 -2.63 -13.32 4.84
C CYS A 185 -1.76 -13.67 3.63
N GLU A 186 -1.53 -14.95 3.33
CA GLU A 186 -0.70 -15.35 2.19
C GLU A 186 -1.31 -14.92 0.84
N SER A 187 -2.63 -15.01 0.68
CA SER A 187 -3.33 -14.56 -0.53
C SER A 187 -3.16 -13.05 -0.74
N VAL A 188 -3.37 -12.28 0.33
CA VAL A 188 -3.20 -10.83 0.37
C VAL A 188 -1.76 -10.42 -0.01
N LEU A 189 -0.78 -11.08 0.60
CA LEU A 189 0.64 -10.72 0.43
C LEU A 189 1.20 -11.19 -0.91
N ASN A 190 0.67 -12.28 -1.48
CA ASN A 190 1.15 -12.78 -2.78
C ASN A 190 0.82 -11.81 -3.92
N ALA A 191 -0.38 -11.24 -3.94
CA ALA A 191 -0.75 -10.21 -4.91
C ALA A 191 0.19 -8.99 -4.84
N ALA A 192 0.52 -8.56 -3.61
CA ALA A 192 1.45 -7.47 -3.39
C ALA A 192 2.88 -7.81 -3.83
N ARG A 193 3.40 -8.99 -3.47
CA ARG A 193 4.71 -9.49 -3.92
C ARG A 193 4.85 -9.43 -5.44
N ILE A 194 3.82 -9.87 -6.16
CA ILE A 194 3.80 -9.85 -7.63
C ILE A 194 3.85 -8.42 -8.16
N ASN A 195 3.04 -7.51 -7.60
CA ASN A 195 2.99 -6.13 -8.06
C ASN A 195 4.30 -5.39 -7.77
N VAL A 196 4.88 -5.55 -6.58
CA VAL A 196 6.18 -4.96 -6.24
C VAL A 196 7.27 -5.47 -7.19
N ALA A 197 7.31 -6.79 -7.44
CA ALA A 197 8.26 -7.35 -8.39
C ALA A 197 8.08 -6.79 -9.82
N ARG A 198 6.85 -6.46 -10.23
CA ARG A 198 6.55 -5.81 -11.51
C ARG A 198 7.06 -4.37 -11.54
N VAL A 199 6.87 -3.61 -10.46
CA VAL A 199 7.39 -2.23 -10.33
C VAL A 199 8.91 -2.21 -10.38
N VAL A 200 9.57 -3.05 -9.58
CA VAL A 200 11.04 -3.19 -9.59
C VAL A 200 11.56 -3.53 -11.00
N LYS A 201 10.89 -4.45 -11.70
CA LYS A 201 11.21 -4.80 -13.10
C LYS A 201 11.02 -3.61 -14.05
N LYS A 202 9.98 -2.80 -13.86
CA LYS A 202 9.74 -1.58 -14.66
C LYS A 202 10.87 -0.57 -14.43
N GLU A 203 11.32 -0.37 -13.20
CA GLU A 203 12.43 0.53 -12.91
C GLU A 203 13.74 0.09 -13.55
N PHE A 204 14.05 -1.20 -13.54
CA PHE A 204 15.21 -1.72 -14.27
C PHE A 204 15.11 -1.49 -15.79
N LYS A 205 13.89 -1.58 -16.37
CA LYS A 205 13.66 -1.25 -17.78
C LYS A 205 13.86 0.24 -18.06
N ASN A 206 13.34 1.12 -17.19
CA ASN A 206 13.48 2.57 -17.33
C ASN A 206 14.95 3.00 -17.30
N GLN A 207 15.80 2.25 -16.58
CA GLN A 207 17.25 2.44 -16.55
C GLN A 207 17.99 1.81 -17.74
N ASN A 208 17.26 1.34 -18.77
CA ASN A 208 17.81 0.66 -19.94
C ASN A 208 18.73 -0.53 -19.60
N MET A 209 18.45 -1.24 -18.51
CA MET A 209 19.28 -2.38 -18.12
C MET A 209 19.15 -3.54 -19.12
N PRO A 210 20.26 -4.22 -19.47
CA PRO A 210 20.21 -5.43 -20.27
C PRO A 210 19.32 -6.51 -19.63
N GLN A 211 18.59 -7.25 -20.46
CA GLN A 211 17.65 -8.29 -20.01
C GLN A 211 18.34 -9.36 -19.12
N CYS A 212 19.58 -9.72 -19.42
CA CYS A 212 20.38 -10.65 -18.62
C CYS A 212 20.61 -10.12 -17.19
N THR A 213 21.04 -8.85 -17.07
CA THR A 213 21.25 -8.16 -15.79
C THR A 213 19.96 -8.09 -14.99
N MET A 214 18.86 -7.69 -15.63
CA MET A 214 17.55 -7.58 -14.99
C MET A 214 17.07 -8.94 -14.47
N ASN A 215 17.21 -10.01 -15.26
CA ASN A 215 16.85 -11.36 -14.83
C ASN A 215 17.68 -11.82 -13.63
N CYS A 216 18.99 -11.53 -13.64
CA CYS A 216 19.87 -11.80 -12.50
C CYS A 216 19.42 -11.01 -11.25
N ALA A 217 19.18 -9.71 -11.38
CA ALA A 217 18.75 -8.85 -10.29
C ALA A 217 17.42 -9.30 -9.68
N MET A 218 16.43 -9.64 -10.50
CA MET A 218 15.14 -10.17 -10.03
C MET A 218 15.28 -11.53 -9.33
N ARG A 219 16.23 -12.38 -9.75
CA ARG A 219 16.52 -13.64 -9.05
C ARG A 219 17.14 -13.39 -7.68
N VAL A 220 18.08 -12.46 -7.59
CA VAL A 220 18.71 -12.04 -6.32
C VAL A 220 17.68 -11.42 -5.38
N TYR A 221 16.78 -10.58 -5.90
CA TYR A 221 15.66 -9.99 -5.14
C TYR A 221 14.78 -11.06 -4.47
N ARG A 222 14.34 -12.07 -5.24
CA ARG A 222 13.50 -13.16 -4.72
C ARG A 222 14.25 -14.05 -3.73
N ARG A 223 15.48 -14.46 -4.06
CA ARG A 223 16.29 -15.35 -3.21
C ARG A 223 16.56 -14.75 -1.83
N ASN A 224 16.71 -13.43 -1.76
CA ASN A 224 16.95 -12.72 -0.52
C ASN A 224 15.68 -12.26 0.19
N LYS A 225 14.48 -12.63 -0.28
CA LYS A 225 13.21 -12.22 0.31
C LYS A 225 13.14 -10.69 0.52
N MET A 226 13.52 -9.92 -0.49
CA MET A 226 13.68 -8.46 -0.33
C MET A 226 12.35 -7.74 -0.06
N PHE A 227 11.24 -8.29 -0.52
CA PHE A 227 9.91 -7.79 -0.18
C PHE A 227 9.67 -7.88 1.33
N GLU A 228 9.92 -9.06 1.91
CA GLU A 228 9.76 -9.28 3.34
C GLU A 228 10.75 -8.45 4.16
N ASN A 229 12.00 -8.31 3.71
CA ASN A 229 12.97 -7.44 4.39
C ASN A 229 12.57 -5.97 4.34
N SER A 230 11.97 -5.48 3.25
CA SER A 230 11.46 -4.11 3.19
C SER A 230 10.29 -3.87 4.14
N ILE A 231 9.42 -4.87 4.34
CA ILE A 231 8.37 -4.81 5.35
C ILE A 231 9.02 -4.80 6.75
N ALA A 232 9.98 -5.67 6.99
CA ALA A 232 10.64 -5.77 8.29
C ALA A 232 11.35 -4.47 8.71
N MET A 233 11.98 -3.77 7.76
CA MET A 233 12.54 -2.44 8.00
C MET A 233 11.47 -1.43 8.44
N ALA A 234 10.30 -1.43 7.81
CA ALA A 234 9.24 -0.48 8.10
C ALA A 234 8.60 -0.71 9.49
N PHE A 235 8.65 -1.95 9.99
CA PHE A 235 8.04 -2.33 11.27
C PHE A 235 9.03 -2.42 12.44
N SER A 236 10.33 -2.58 12.23
CA SER A 236 11.30 -2.78 13.33
C SER A 236 11.26 -1.65 14.35
N GLU A 237 11.03 -0.40 13.92
CA GLU A 237 10.96 0.77 14.81
C GLU A 237 9.58 0.99 15.45
N LYS A 238 8.54 0.30 14.96
CA LYS A 238 7.14 0.47 15.40
C LYS A 238 6.68 -0.62 16.38
N LEU A 239 7.50 -1.65 16.61
CA LEU A 239 7.17 -2.76 17.50
C LEU A 239 7.52 -2.42 18.95
N ASP A 240 6.60 -2.73 19.85
CA ASP A 240 6.78 -2.57 21.30
C ASP A 240 7.66 -3.71 21.88
N ILE A 241 8.89 -3.80 21.39
CA ILE A 241 9.90 -4.78 21.79
C ILE A 241 11.04 -4.08 22.53
N SER A 242 11.76 -4.84 23.36
CA SER A 242 12.90 -4.27 24.09
C SER A 242 13.94 -3.65 23.13
N PRO A 243 14.62 -2.56 23.53
CA PRO A 243 15.61 -1.90 22.68
C PRO A 243 16.71 -2.85 22.17
N GLU A 244 17.11 -3.82 22.99
CA GLU A 244 18.13 -4.82 22.65
C GLU A 244 17.67 -5.78 21.54
N ILE A 245 16.41 -6.23 21.59
CA ILE A 245 15.82 -7.07 20.53
C ILE A 245 15.63 -6.25 19.25
N ASN A 246 15.21 -4.99 19.39
CA ASN A 246 15.07 -4.09 18.26
C ASN A 246 16.40 -3.88 17.53
N GLU A 247 17.47 -3.57 18.27
CA GLU A 247 18.80 -3.38 17.68
C GLU A 247 19.30 -4.66 16.99
N ARG A 248 19.11 -5.83 17.61
CA ARG A 248 19.45 -7.12 16.98
C ARG A 248 18.67 -7.35 15.68
N ASN A 249 17.37 -7.04 15.66
CA ASN A 249 16.55 -7.15 14.45
C ASN A 249 17.05 -6.19 13.37
N LYS A 250 17.40 -4.95 13.72
CA LYS A 250 17.99 -3.96 12.80
C LYS A 250 19.31 -4.47 12.20
N GLU A 251 20.23 -4.97 13.02
CA GLU A 251 21.49 -5.55 12.56
C GLU A 251 21.27 -6.73 11.60
N ASN A 252 20.34 -7.63 11.94
CA ASN A 252 20.01 -8.78 11.10
C ASN A 252 19.43 -8.37 9.74
N ILE A 253 18.52 -7.41 9.74
CA ILE A 253 17.93 -6.85 8.51
C ILE A 253 19.02 -6.18 7.68
N GLN A 254 19.88 -5.36 8.29
CA GLN A 254 20.99 -4.69 7.62
C GLN A 254 21.97 -5.70 6.98
N ALA A 255 22.32 -6.78 7.68
CA ALA A 255 23.18 -7.82 7.13
C ALA A 255 22.57 -8.51 5.89
N ARG A 256 21.26 -8.76 5.88
CA ARG A 256 20.54 -9.32 4.72
C ARG A 256 20.55 -8.36 3.53
N ILE A 257 20.41 -7.07 3.80
CA ILE A 257 20.46 -5.99 2.81
C ILE A 257 21.85 -5.86 2.17
N GLU A 258 22.89 -5.93 2.97
CA GLU A 258 24.27 -5.92 2.46
C GLU A 258 24.56 -7.13 1.57
N PHE A 259 24.07 -8.30 1.98
CA PHE A 259 24.21 -9.52 1.19
C PHE A 259 23.47 -9.42 -0.15
N PHE A 260 22.24 -8.87 -0.14
CA PHE A 260 21.50 -8.55 -1.35
C PHE A 260 22.29 -7.60 -2.26
N SER A 261 22.82 -6.50 -1.70
CA SER A 261 23.59 -5.50 -2.44
C SER A 261 24.82 -6.10 -3.12
N LYS A 262 25.57 -6.95 -2.40
CA LYS A 262 26.70 -7.72 -2.95
C LYS A 262 26.25 -8.63 -4.10
N GLY A 263 25.08 -9.28 -3.97
CA GLY A 263 24.49 -10.11 -5.00
C GLY A 263 24.10 -9.33 -6.27
N ILE A 264 23.51 -8.14 -6.09
CA ILE A 264 23.15 -7.24 -7.18
C ILE A 264 24.39 -6.75 -7.92
N ILE A 265 25.44 -6.32 -7.21
CA ILE A 265 26.71 -5.91 -7.82
C ILE A 265 27.27 -7.01 -8.72
N ARG A 266 27.23 -8.27 -8.29
CA ARG A 266 27.68 -9.41 -9.11
C ARG A 266 26.86 -9.59 -10.39
N CYS A 267 25.60 -9.18 -10.43
CA CYS A 267 24.81 -9.20 -11.66
C CYS A 267 25.29 -8.19 -12.70
N PHE A 268 25.87 -7.07 -12.25
CA PHE A 268 26.44 -6.04 -13.12
C PHE A 268 27.86 -6.38 -13.59
N LEU A 269 28.65 -7.06 -12.76
CA LEU A 269 30.04 -7.42 -13.06
C LEU A 269 30.20 -8.69 -13.92
N LYS A 270 29.15 -9.50 -14.07
CA LYS A 270 29.17 -10.77 -14.81
C LYS A 270 28.75 -10.65 -16.29
N ASN A 271 28.60 -9.43 -16.82
CA ASN A 271 28.36 -9.19 -18.24
C ASN A 271 29.58 -8.57 -18.89
#